data_AF-A0A8S3YKA0-F1
#
_entry.id   AF-A0A8S3YKA0-F1
#
_cell.length_a   1.000
_cell.length_b   1.000
_cell.length_c   1.000
_cell.angle_alpha   90.00
_cell.angle_beta   90.00
_cell.angle_gamma   90.00
#
_symmetry.space_group_name_H-M   'P 1'
#
loop_
_entity.id
_entity.type
_entity.pdbx_description
1 polymer ?
#
loop_
_entity_poly.entity_id
_entity_poly.type
_entity_poly.pdbx_seq_one_letter_code
_entity_poly.pdbx_strand_id
1 'polypeptide(L)'
;HHEAEHANILNSMWMIAITFLSIGYGDIVPNTYCGRGIALCVGVMGAGCTALVVAVIARKLELSRAEKHVHYFMMDTQLTKRLKNAAANVLRETWLIYRYTKLVKKVNVSKVRTHQRKFLQAIHSLRSVKMDQRKLTENQSTLVDMAK
;
A
#
# COMPACT_ATOMS: atom_id res chain seq x y z
N HIS A 1 48.04 26.21 16.89
CA HIS A 1 46.92 26.55 17.79
C HIS A 1 45.58 26.51 17.07
N HIS A 2 45.46 27.10 15.87
CA HIS A 2 44.21 27.09 15.07
C HIS A 2 43.67 25.70 14.68
N GLU A 3 44.54 24.72 14.37
CA GLU A 3 44.06 23.38 13.96
C GLU A 3 43.31 22.62 15.06
N ALA A 4 43.69 22.81 16.32
CA ALA A 4 43.02 22.18 17.45
C ALA A 4 41.63 22.78 17.70
N GLU A 5 41.47 24.09 17.52
CA GLU A 5 40.16 24.74 17.61
C GLU A 5 39.22 24.29 16.49
N HIS A 6 39.71 24.18 15.25
CA HIS A 6 38.92 23.68 14.13
C HIS A 6 38.45 22.23 14.36
N ALA A 7 39.31 21.37 14.90
CA ALA A 7 38.94 20.00 15.26
C ALA A 7 37.85 19.95 16.35
N ASN A 8 37.94 20.82 17.36
CA ASN A 8 36.92 20.90 18.43
C ASN A 8 35.56 21.38 17.92
N ILE A 9 35.55 22.34 16.98
CA ILE A 9 34.31 22.83 16.35
C ILE A 9 33.68 21.73 15.47
N LEU A 10 34.49 21.04 14.66
CA LEU A 10 34.02 19.92 13.83
C LEU A 10 33.43 18.77 14.66
N ASN A 11 34.09 18.40 15.76
CA ASN A 11 33.61 17.38 16.71
C ASN A 11 32.27 17.78 17.36
N SER A 12 32.12 19.06 17.71
CA SER A 12 30.88 19.59 18.29
C SER A 12 29.74 19.59 17.26
N MET A 13 30.01 19.99 16.01
CA MET A 13 29.04 19.94 14.92
C MET A 13 28.60 18.51 14.60
N TRP A 14 29.55 17.56 14.57
CA TRP A 14 29.27 16.14 14.40
C TRP A 14 28.35 15.60 15.51
N MET A 15 28.68 15.88 16.77
CA MET A 15 27.89 15.47 17.93
C MET A 15 26.47 16.04 17.87
N ILE A 16 26.31 17.32 17.51
CA ILE A 16 25.00 17.95 17.36
C ILE A 16 24.20 17.30 16.21
N ALA A 17 24.84 17.01 15.07
CA ALA A 17 24.18 16.38 13.92
C ALA A 17 23.66 14.97 14.23
N ILE A 18 24.48 14.10 14.87
CA ILE A 18 24.06 12.74 15.24
C ILE A 18 23.00 12.73 16.34
N THR A 19 23.02 13.74 17.23
CA THR A 19 22.00 13.92 18.28
C THR A 19 20.69 14.43 17.69
N PHE A 20 20.76 15.37 16.75
CA PHE A 20 19.59 15.89 16.02
C PHE A 20 18.90 14.80 15.18
N LEU A 21 19.67 13.93 14.52
CA LEU A 21 19.15 12.76 13.82
C LEU A 21 18.73 11.61 14.74
N SER A 22 18.89 11.74 16.07
CA SER A 22 18.60 10.69 17.05
C SER A 22 19.36 9.37 16.81
N ILE A 23 20.58 9.43 16.26
CA ILE A 23 21.44 8.26 16.04
C ILE A 23 22.24 7.93 17.30
N GLY A 24 22.97 8.92 17.83
CA GLY A 24 23.70 8.81 19.11
C GLY A 24 24.74 7.68 19.18
N TYR A 25 25.76 7.70 18.31
CA TYR A 25 26.83 6.68 18.32
C TYR A 25 27.62 6.59 19.63
N GLY A 26 27.72 7.69 20.39
CA GLY A 26 28.40 7.71 21.70
C GLY A 26 29.92 7.80 21.64
N ASP A 27 30.47 8.06 20.46
CA ASP A 27 31.89 8.33 20.21
C ASP A 27 32.36 9.66 20.84
N ILE A 28 31.49 10.67 20.86
CA ILE A 28 31.75 11.98 21.48
C ILE A 28 30.56 12.36 22.36
N VAL A 29 30.80 12.56 23.66
CA VAL A 29 29.75 12.84 24.66
C VAL A 29 30.05 14.15 25.41
N PRO A 30 29.06 15.03 25.64
CA PRO A 30 29.26 16.23 26.45
C PRO A 30 29.50 15.87 27.92
N ASN A 31 30.70 16.19 28.40
CA ASN A 31 31.08 15.99 29.81
C ASN A 31 30.63 17.13 30.73
N THR A 32 30.27 18.29 30.17
CA THR A 32 29.79 19.46 30.94
C THR A 32 28.27 19.46 31.08
N TYR A 33 27.77 19.99 32.21
CA TYR A 33 26.32 20.14 32.44
C TYR A 33 25.64 21.01 31.37
N CYS A 34 26.29 22.08 30.92
CA CYS A 34 25.78 22.94 29.84
C CYS A 34 25.70 22.18 28.50
N GLY A 35 26.73 21.40 28.14
CA GLY A 35 26.72 20.59 26.92
C GLY A 35 25.65 19.51 26.92
N ARG A 36 25.37 18.90 28.08
CA ARG A 36 24.27 17.94 28.26
C ARG A 36 22.91 18.61 28.08
N GLY A 37 22.72 19.82 28.62
CA GLY A 37 21.52 20.61 28.40
C GLY A 37 21.28 20.92 26.92
N ILE A 38 22.33 21.34 26.20
CA ILE A 38 22.26 21.62 24.75
C ILE A 38 21.92 20.34 23.97
N ALA A 39 22.54 19.20 24.28
CA ALA A 39 22.24 17.93 23.62
C ALA A 39 20.77 17.51 23.79
N LEU A 40 20.19 17.72 24.97
CA LEU A 40 18.75 17.47 25.22
C LEU A 40 17.88 18.39 24.36
N CYS A 41 18.17 19.70 24.33
CA CYS A 41 17.43 20.65 23.50
C CYS A 41 17.50 20.30 22.01
N VAL A 42 18.69 19.94 21.52
CA VAL A 42 18.91 19.51 20.12
C VAL A 42 18.13 18.23 19.82
N GLY A 43 18.11 17.25 20.72
CA GLY A 43 17.33 16.03 20.55
C GLY A 43 15.83 16.31 20.46
N VAL A 44 15.30 17.18 21.32
CA VAL A 44 13.89 17.59 21.28
C VAL A 44 13.56 18.32 19.98
N MET A 45 14.44 19.23 19.52
CA MET A 45 14.28 19.91 18.24
C MET A 45 14.31 18.94 17.06
N GLY A 46 15.23 17.96 17.06
CA GLY A 46 15.34 16.93 16.03
C GLY A 46 14.10 16.05 15.92
N ALA A 47 13.56 15.63 17.06
CA ALA A 47 12.29 14.91 17.13
C ALA A 47 11.13 15.76 16.57
N GLY A 48 11.06 17.04 16.96
CA GLY A 48 10.07 17.99 16.45
C GLY A 48 10.15 18.20 14.94
N CYS A 49 11.34 18.38 14.38
CA CYS A 49 11.57 18.48 12.94
C CYS A 49 11.13 17.21 12.20
N THR A 50 11.48 16.04 12.73
CA THR A 50 11.08 14.75 12.14
C THR A 50 9.55 14.60 12.13
N ALA A 51 8.89 14.97 13.23
CA ALA A 51 7.42 14.94 13.32
C ALA A 51 6.75 15.88 12.30
N LEU A 52 7.28 17.08 12.11
CA LEU A 52 6.78 18.02 11.10
C LEU A 52 6.96 17.48 9.68
N VAL A 53 8.12 16.90 9.36
CA VAL A 53 8.39 16.29 8.05
C VAL A 53 7.39 15.15 7.79
N VAL A 54 7.20 14.25 8.74
CA VAL A 54 6.22 13.15 8.63
C VAL A 54 4.80 13.69 8.45
N ALA A 55 4.42 14.73 9.20
CA ALA A 55 3.10 15.36 9.06
C ALA A 55 2.89 15.98 7.67
N VAL A 56 3.90 16.65 7.11
CA VAL A 56 3.83 17.22 5.76
C VAL A 56 3.75 16.12 4.70
N ILE A 57 4.57 15.07 4.83
CA ILE A 57 4.54 13.93 3.90
C ILE A 57 3.16 13.26 3.94
N ALA A 58 2.61 13.02 5.14
CA ALA A 58 1.27 12.43 5.29
C ALA A 58 0.21 13.26 4.55
N ARG A 59 0.20 14.59 4.71
CA ARG A 59 -0.72 15.49 3.99
C ARG A 59 -0.53 15.48 2.47
N LYS A 60 0.69 15.26 1.98
CA LYS A 60 0.97 15.15 0.54
C LYS A 60 0.60 13.77 -0.04
N LEU A 61 0.61 12.73 0.78
CA LEU A 61 0.18 11.39 0.42
C LEU A 61 -1.34 11.20 0.49
N GLU A 62 -2.05 12.05 1.23
CA GLU A 62 -3.50 12.12 1.16
C GLU A 62 -3.95 12.54 -0.24
N LEU A 63 -4.41 11.57 -1.04
CA LEU A 63 -4.92 11.85 -2.39
C LEU A 63 -5.98 12.95 -2.35
N SER A 64 -5.87 13.86 -3.30
CA SER A 64 -6.87 14.89 -3.56
C SER A 64 -8.23 14.25 -3.87
N ARG A 65 -9.32 14.98 -3.61
CA ARG A 65 -10.68 14.53 -3.95
C ARG A 65 -10.82 14.18 -5.44
N ALA A 66 -10.17 14.95 -6.32
CA ALA A 66 -10.19 14.70 -7.76
C ALA A 66 -9.45 13.39 -8.12
N GLU A 67 -8.28 13.15 -7.53
CA GLU A 67 -7.51 11.92 -7.73
C GLU A 67 -8.26 10.69 -7.21
N LYS A 68 -8.89 10.80 -6.03
CA LYS A 68 -9.75 9.75 -5.47
C LYS A 68 -10.90 9.40 -6.41
N HIS A 69 -11.55 10.41 -6.99
CA HIS A 69 -12.64 10.19 -7.93
C HIS A 69 -12.18 9.45 -9.19
N VAL A 70 -11.06 9.88 -9.79
CA VAL A 70 -10.49 9.21 -10.97
C VAL A 70 -10.04 7.79 -10.65
N HIS A 71 -9.39 7.59 -9.50
CA HIS A 71 -8.96 6.27 -9.04
C HIS A 71 -10.16 5.33 -8.84
N TYR A 72 -11.24 5.82 -8.22
CA TYR A 72 -12.48 5.08 -8.04
C TYR A 72 -13.09 4.69 -9.39
N PHE A 73 -13.23 5.64 -10.31
CA PHE A 73 -13.78 5.40 -11.64
C PHE A 73 -12.97 4.35 -12.42
N MET A 74 -11.63 4.45 -12.34
CA MET A 74 -10.74 3.48 -12.98
C MET A 74 -10.92 2.08 -12.38
N MET A 75 -11.04 1.99 -11.07
CA MET A 75 -11.22 0.74 -10.34
C MET A 75 -12.58 0.09 -10.66
N ASP A 76 -13.66 0.87 -10.70
CA ASP A 76 -15.00 0.39 -11.10
C ASP A 76 -15.01 -0.13 -12.56
N THR A 77 -14.39 0.62 -13.48
CA THR A 77 -14.25 0.21 -14.87
C THR A 77 -13.47 -1.10 -15.00
N GLN A 78 -12.39 -1.27 -14.23
CA GLN A 78 -11.61 -2.50 -14.18
C GLN A 78 -12.43 -3.70 -13.65
N LEU A 79 -13.15 -3.52 -12.55
CA LEU A 79 -13.98 -4.58 -11.98
C LEU A 79 -15.09 -5.01 -12.92
N THR A 80 -15.78 -4.06 -13.55
CA THR A 80 -16.83 -4.35 -14.54
C THR A 80 -16.28 -5.18 -15.71
N LYS A 81 -15.09 -4.87 -16.21
CA LYS A 81 -14.41 -5.67 -17.24
C LYS A 81 -14.09 -7.09 -16.75
N ARG A 82 -13.53 -7.22 -15.54
CA ARG A 82 -13.21 -8.53 -14.94
C ARG A 82 -14.47 -9.38 -14.72
N LEU A 83 -15.58 -8.76 -14.31
CA LEU A 83 -16.86 -9.43 -14.09
C LEU A 83 -17.38 -10.02 -15.41
N LYS A 84 -17.40 -9.22 -16.48
CA LYS A 84 -17.82 -9.67 -17.83
C LYS A 84 -16.95 -10.82 -18.33
N ASN A 85 -15.63 -10.72 -18.16
CA ASN A 85 -14.69 -11.77 -18.56
C ASN A 85 -14.88 -13.07 -17.76
N ALA A 86 -15.07 -12.97 -16.45
CA ALA A 86 -15.34 -14.13 -15.60
C ALA A 86 -16.66 -14.80 -15.97
N ALA A 87 -17.73 -14.01 -16.18
CA ALA A 87 -19.02 -14.53 -16.61
C ALA A 87 -18.96 -15.22 -17.98
N ALA A 88 -18.23 -14.64 -18.95
CA ALA A 88 -18.01 -15.25 -20.25
C ALA A 88 -17.28 -16.59 -20.13
N ASN A 89 -16.27 -16.69 -19.25
CA ASN A 89 -15.57 -17.95 -18.99
C ASN A 89 -16.46 -19.01 -18.33
N VAL A 90 -17.35 -18.62 -17.41
CA VAL A 90 -18.34 -19.54 -16.83
C VAL A 90 -19.24 -20.14 -17.91
N LEU A 91 -19.77 -19.30 -18.79
CA LEU A 91 -20.60 -19.76 -19.92
C LEU A 91 -19.82 -20.66 -20.88
N ARG A 92 -18.59 -20.24 -21.26
CA ARG A 92 -17.70 -21.01 -22.14
C ARG A 92 -17.41 -22.41 -21.60
N GLU A 93 -17.01 -22.50 -20.33
CA GLU A 93 -16.68 -23.80 -19.73
C GLU A 93 -17.94 -24.66 -19.50
N THR A 94 -19.09 -24.06 -19.16
CA THR A 94 -20.38 -24.78 -19.07
C THR A 94 -20.74 -25.43 -20.40
N TRP A 95 -20.64 -24.67 -21.50
CA TRP A 95 -20.92 -25.19 -22.83
C TRP A 95 -19.93 -26.28 -23.25
N LEU A 96 -18.63 -26.10 -22.98
CA LEU A 96 -17.62 -27.11 -23.30
C LEU A 96 -17.83 -28.40 -22.50
N ILE A 97 -18.20 -28.32 -21.22
CA ILE A 97 -18.57 -29.49 -20.41
C ILE A 97 -19.77 -30.19 -21.05
N TYR A 98 -20.83 -29.46 -21.40
CA TYR A 98 -22.01 -30.03 -22.05
C TYR A 98 -21.66 -30.72 -23.38
N ARG A 99 -20.87 -30.06 -24.23
CA ARG A 99 -20.41 -30.62 -25.51
C ARG A 99 -19.63 -31.92 -25.33
N TYR A 100 -18.66 -31.96 -24.41
CA TYR A 100 -17.82 -33.15 -24.20
C TYR A 100 -18.46 -34.26 -23.37
N THR A 101 -19.63 -34.02 -22.78
CA THR A 101 -20.40 -35.02 -22.02
C THR A 101 -21.61 -35.55 -22.77
N LYS A 102 -22.27 -34.73 -23.61
CA LYS A 102 -23.56 -35.07 -24.25
C LYS A 102 -23.53 -35.08 -25.77
N LEU A 103 -22.63 -34.34 -26.43
CA LEU A 103 -22.60 -34.20 -27.91
C LEU A 103 -21.54 -35.07 -28.59
N VAL A 104 -20.88 -35.98 -27.87
CA VAL A 104 -19.81 -36.85 -28.40
C VAL A 104 -20.14 -38.33 -28.24
N LYS A 105 -19.83 -39.14 -29.26
CA LYS A 105 -20.07 -40.60 -29.27
C LYS A 105 -19.27 -41.36 -28.20
N LYS A 106 -18.08 -40.87 -27.82
CA LYS A 106 -17.24 -41.42 -26.75
C LYS A 106 -16.76 -40.30 -25.83
N VAL A 107 -17.03 -40.43 -24.53
CA VAL A 107 -16.69 -39.41 -23.52
C VAL A 107 -15.23 -39.57 -23.09
N ASN A 108 -14.46 -38.49 -23.18
CA ASN A 108 -13.08 -38.43 -22.68
C ASN A 108 -13.05 -37.81 -21.28
N VAL A 109 -13.00 -38.65 -20.24
CA VAL A 109 -13.06 -38.24 -18.82
C VAL A 109 -11.98 -37.21 -18.47
N SER A 110 -10.76 -37.38 -18.98
CA SER A 110 -9.64 -36.45 -18.71
C SER A 110 -9.91 -35.03 -19.25
N LYS A 111 -10.52 -34.90 -20.44
CA LYS A 111 -10.87 -33.59 -21.02
C LYS A 111 -12.00 -32.93 -20.22
N VAL A 112 -13.02 -33.71 -19.84
CA VAL A 112 -14.14 -33.22 -19.02
C VAL A 112 -13.63 -32.70 -17.67
N ARG A 113 -12.73 -33.43 -16.99
CA ARG A 113 -12.15 -33.00 -15.70
C ARG A 113 -11.39 -31.68 -15.81
N THR A 114 -10.67 -31.45 -16.90
CA THR A 114 -9.97 -30.17 -17.15
C THR A 114 -10.96 -29.01 -17.30
N HIS A 115 -12.05 -29.19 -18.06
CA HIS A 115 -13.08 -28.16 -18.21
C HIS A 115 -13.86 -27.92 -16.91
N GLN A 116 -14.13 -28.96 -16.12
CA GLN A 116 -14.73 -28.82 -14.78
C GLN A 116 -13.86 -28.00 -13.83
N ARG A 117 -12.54 -28.22 -13.82
CA ARG A 117 -11.60 -27.40 -13.02
C ARG A 117 -11.62 -25.94 -13.46
N LYS A 118 -11.56 -25.68 -14.77
CA LYS A 118 -11.63 -24.32 -15.32
C LYS A 118 -12.96 -23.63 -15.03
N PHE A 119 -14.06 -24.37 -15.06
CA PHE A 119 -15.38 -23.89 -14.66
C PHE A 119 -15.43 -23.47 -13.19
N LEU A 120 -14.92 -24.30 -12.28
CA LEU A 120 -14.84 -23.97 -10.86
C LEU A 120 -13.95 -22.74 -10.61
N GLN A 121 -12.82 -22.64 -11.30
CA GLN A 121 -11.96 -21.45 -11.25
C GLN A 121 -12.69 -20.19 -11.75
N ALA A 122 -13.45 -20.28 -12.83
CA ALA A 122 -14.23 -19.16 -13.36
C ALA A 122 -15.35 -18.73 -12.38
N ILE A 123 -16.03 -19.68 -11.73
CA ILE A 123 -17.02 -19.39 -10.68
C ILE A 123 -16.34 -18.70 -9.49
N HIS A 124 -15.20 -19.20 -9.03
CA HIS A 124 -14.47 -18.60 -7.91
C HIS A 124 -14.04 -17.18 -8.24
N SER A 125 -13.48 -16.97 -9.45
CA SER A 125 -13.13 -15.64 -9.95
C SER A 125 -14.33 -14.70 -10.01
N LEU A 126 -15.48 -15.17 -10.52
CA LEU A 126 -16.71 -14.38 -10.59
C LEU A 126 -17.20 -13.96 -9.19
N ARG A 127 -17.17 -14.88 -8.23
CA ARG A 127 -17.54 -14.59 -6.83
C ARG A 127 -16.58 -13.59 -6.19
N SER A 128 -15.27 -13.76 -6.39
CA SER A 128 -14.26 -12.83 -5.89
C SER A 128 -14.49 -11.42 -6.44
N VAL A 129 -14.65 -11.27 -7.76
CA VAL A 129 -14.86 -9.97 -8.40
C VAL A 129 -16.17 -9.32 -7.92
N LYS A 130 -17.23 -10.10 -7.71
CA LYS A 130 -18.50 -9.59 -7.16
C LYS A 130 -18.33 -9.11 -5.71
N MET A 131 -17.56 -9.82 -4.89
CA MET A 131 -17.23 -9.38 -3.53
C MET A 131 -16.41 -8.08 -3.54
N ASP A 132 -15.44 -7.97 -4.44
CA ASP A 132 -14.64 -6.75 -4.58
C ASP A 132 -15.51 -5.56 -5.02
N GLN A 133 -16.43 -5.77 -5.96
CA GLN A 133 -17.37 -4.75 -6.39
C GLN A 133 -18.26 -4.26 -5.24
N ARG A 134 -18.77 -5.19 -4.43
CA ARG A 134 -19.55 -4.85 -3.24
C ARG A 134 -18.76 -3.99 -2.25
N LYS A 135 -17.49 -4.35 -1.97
CA LYS A 135 -16.62 -3.55 -1.10
C LYS A 135 -16.40 -2.14 -1.63
N LEU A 136 -16.24 -1.97 -2.94
CA LEU A 136 -16.10 -0.63 -3.53
C LEU A 136 -17.35 0.21 -3.33
N THR A 137 -18.52 -0.38 -3.57
CA THR A 137 -19.80 0.31 -3.36
C THR A 137 -20.01 0.66 -1.89
N GLU A 138 -19.69 -0.26 -0.96
CA GLU A 138 -19.76 -0.01 0.49
C GLU A 138 -18.83 1.15 0.90
N ASN A 139 -17.58 1.15 0.42
CA ASN A 139 -16.64 2.26 0.66
C ASN A 139 -17.17 3.59 0.10
N GLN A 140 -17.81 3.58 -1.07
CA GLN A 140 -18.42 4.78 -1.64
C GLN A 140 -19.58 5.27 -0.78
N SER A 141 -20.48 4.38 -0.32
CA SER A 141 -21.57 4.77 0.57
C SER A 141 -21.07 5.36 1.88
N THR A 142 -20.03 4.77 2.50
CA THR A 142 -19.46 5.31 3.74
C THR A 142 -18.88 6.71 3.53
N LEU A 143 -18.24 7.00 2.40
CA LEU A 143 -17.70 8.33 2.11
C LEU A 143 -18.80 9.37 1.88
N VAL A 144 -19.93 8.97 1.30
CA VAL A 144 -21.09 9.84 1.11
C VAL A 144 -21.79 10.13 2.44
N ASP A 145 -21.95 9.10 3.28
CA ASP A 145 -22.59 9.24 4.60
C ASP A 145 -21.75 10.09 5.56
N MET A 146 -20.42 10.01 5.49
CA MET A 146 -19.53 10.92 6.24
C MET A 146 -19.56 12.38 5.75
N ALA A 147 -20.07 12.63 4.55
CA ALA A 147 -20.15 13.96 3.95
C ALA A 147 -21.53 14.63 4.15
N LYS A 148 -22.54 13.88 4.59
CA LYS A 148 -23.86 14.39 5.01
C LYS A 148 -23.84 14.82 6.46
#